data_AF-A0A4U7AT17-F1
#
_entry.id   AF-A0A4U7AT17-F1
#
_cell.length_a   1.000
_cell.length_b   1.000
_cell.length_c   1.000
_cell.angle_alpha   90.00
_cell.angle_beta   90.00
_cell.angle_gamma   90.00
#
_symmetry.space_group_name_H-M   'P 1'
#
loop_
_entity.id
_entity.type
_entity.pdbx_description
1 polymer ?
#
loop_
_entity_poly.entity_id
_entity_poly.type
_entity_poly.pdbx_seq_one_letter_code
_entity_poly.pdbx_strand_id
1 'polypeptide(L)'
;MTAMNTKGRWPIYVGIAATLVFIIGMVHQSREHLPESIRKYTSFHDHAQEHQVSKLDPVMQNAPSFYEIAIKHGTDKVTDHSYQDMYENYLPALRYKKLKMLEIGLGCDMSYGPGASYYTWLEYFPNVDLYFIEYDANCAEQWADKTTGATIITGDQGDAVFLEKFMSEHGKDFDIIIDDGGHTMEQQQTSLKHLWKAVKPGGIYFCEDLQTSYWDNYGGGSVAVKEGKRTMMQYIHLLIEDITYGPRRVQFEQVDQMVHIDCGREVCGFFKRGLKELGA
;
A
#
# COMPACT_ATOMS: atom_id res chain seq x y z
N MET A 1 -29.58 -45.38 -50.67
CA MET A 1 -28.66 -44.41 -51.31
C MET A 1 -28.72 -43.11 -50.51
N THR A 2 -27.65 -42.76 -49.82
CA THR A 2 -27.42 -41.39 -49.33
C THR A 2 -25.91 -41.22 -49.19
N ALA A 3 -25.30 -40.58 -50.18
CA ALA A 3 -23.91 -40.18 -50.15
C ALA A 3 -23.78 -38.94 -49.25
N MET A 4 -23.00 -39.02 -48.18
CA MET A 4 -22.63 -37.86 -47.38
C MET A 4 -21.57 -37.04 -48.14
N ASN A 5 -21.93 -35.82 -48.47
CA ASN A 5 -21.10 -34.84 -49.15
C ASN A 5 -20.14 -34.19 -48.13
N THR A 6 -18.87 -34.62 -48.11
CA THR A 6 -17.81 -34.03 -47.29
C THR A 6 -16.89 -33.14 -48.14
N LYS A 7 -17.43 -32.05 -48.67
CA LYS A 7 -16.62 -30.96 -49.24
C LYS A 7 -16.88 -29.68 -48.46
N GLY A 8 -15.90 -29.24 -47.65
CA GLY A 8 -15.97 -27.87 -47.11
C GLY A 8 -15.15 -27.49 -45.87
N ARG A 9 -14.36 -28.35 -45.23
CA ARG A 9 -13.60 -27.93 -44.02
C ARG A 9 -12.09 -28.16 -44.03
N TRP A 10 -11.57 -28.94 -44.97
CA TRP A 10 -10.13 -29.19 -45.10
C TRP A 10 -9.25 -27.95 -45.37
N PRO A 11 -9.63 -26.97 -46.22
CA PRO A 11 -8.72 -25.86 -46.54
C PRO A 11 -8.52 -24.87 -45.37
N ILE A 12 -9.49 -24.77 -44.46
CA ILE A 12 -9.41 -23.85 -43.31
C ILE A 12 -8.45 -24.41 -42.24
N TYR A 13 -8.53 -25.71 -41.94
CA TYR A 13 -7.64 -26.34 -40.96
C TYR A 13 -6.18 -26.39 -41.43
N VAL A 14 -5.96 -26.58 -42.73
CA VAL A 14 -4.60 -26.52 -43.32
C VAL A 14 -4.04 -25.10 -43.25
N GLY A 15 -4.87 -24.07 -43.50
CA GLY A 15 -4.45 -22.66 -43.37
C GLY A 15 -4.09 -22.26 -41.94
N ILE A 16 -4.88 -22.67 -40.95
CA ILE A 16 -4.61 -22.38 -39.53
C ILE A 16 -3.35 -23.11 -39.05
N ALA A 17 -3.17 -24.39 -39.42
CA ALA A 17 -1.97 -25.15 -39.08
C ALA A 17 -0.71 -24.54 -39.73
N ALA A 18 -0.78 -24.13 -41.00
CA ALA A 18 0.33 -23.46 -41.68
C ALA A 18 0.69 -22.12 -41.00
N THR A 19 -0.30 -21.36 -40.55
CA THR A 19 -0.09 -20.08 -39.86
C THR A 19 0.55 -20.27 -38.49
N LEU A 20 0.09 -21.27 -37.72
CA LEU A 20 0.69 -21.62 -36.42
C LEU A 20 2.14 -22.10 -36.58
N VAL A 21 2.43 -22.95 -37.58
CA VAL A 21 3.80 -23.40 -37.85
C VAL A 21 4.69 -22.25 -38.29
N PHE A 22 4.16 -21.30 -39.07
CA PHE A 22 4.92 -20.10 -39.47
C PHE A 22 5.21 -19.17 -38.28
N ILE A 23 4.24 -18.94 -37.39
CA ILE A 23 4.43 -18.15 -36.17
C ILE A 23 5.44 -18.84 -35.24
N ILE A 24 5.32 -20.15 -35.03
CA ILE A 24 6.27 -20.93 -34.23
C ILE A 24 7.67 -20.87 -34.85
N GLY A 25 7.77 -20.98 -36.18
CA GLY A 25 9.02 -20.84 -36.93
C GLY A 25 9.65 -19.45 -36.76
N MET A 26 8.87 -18.37 -36.83
CA MET A 26 9.35 -17.00 -36.59
C MET A 26 9.81 -16.78 -35.14
N VAL A 27 9.10 -17.35 -34.17
CA VAL A 27 9.48 -17.29 -32.74
C VAL A 27 10.75 -18.12 -32.49
N HIS A 28 10.92 -19.24 -33.18
CA HIS A 28 12.12 -20.07 -33.04
C HIS A 28 13.33 -19.41 -33.72
N GLN A 29 13.16 -18.89 -34.94
CA GLN A 29 14.21 -18.19 -35.68
C GLN A 29 14.64 -16.89 -35.00
N SER A 30 13.72 -16.15 -34.38
CA SER A 30 14.06 -14.94 -33.60
C SER A 30 14.85 -15.26 -32.33
N ARG A 31 14.60 -16.42 -31.70
CA ARG A 31 15.33 -16.89 -30.51
C ARG A 31 16.74 -17.41 -30.79
N GLU A 32 17.00 -17.92 -31.99
CA GLU A 32 18.34 -18.39 -32.39
C GLU A 32 19.26 -17.26 -32.87
N HIS A 33 18.72 -16.07 -33.17
CA HIS A 33 19.51 -14.90 -33.59
C HIS A 33 19.64 -13.82 -32.53
N LEU A 34 19.26 -14.12 -31.27
CA LEU A 34 19.57 -13.24 -30.16
C LEU A 34 21.09 -13.25 -29.92
N PRO A 35 21.75 -12.08 -29.89
CA PRO A 35 23.14 -11.97 -29.46
C PRO A 35 23.32 -12.66 -28.10
N GLU A 36 24.46 -13.33 -27.88
CA GLU A 36 24.75 -14.01 -26.60
C GLU A 36 24.55 -13.08 -25.40
N SER A 37 24.82 -11.78 -25.58
CA SER A 37 24.60 -10.75 -24.56
C SER A 37 23.15 -10.63 -24.11
N ILE A 38 22.17 -10.90 -24.98
CA ILE A 38 20.74 -10.79 -24.68
C ILE A 38 20.18 -12.11 -24.16
N ARG A 39 20.73 -13.25 -24.58
CA ARG A 39 20.26 -14.59 -24.16
C ARG A 39 20.28 -14.76 -22.63
N LYS A 40 21.28 -14.18 -21.95
CA LYS A 40 21.39 -14.18 -20.48
C LYS A 40 20.23 -13.48 -19.77
N TYR A 41 19.53 -12.56 -20.44
CA TYR A 41 18.40 -11.82 -19.87
C TYR A 41 17.03 -12.40 -20.24
N THR A 42 16.99 -13.42 -21.11
CA THR A 42 15.72 -14.05 -21.55
C THR A 42 15.24 -15.18 -20.65
N SER A 43 16.06 -15.65 -19.70
CA SER A 43 15.62 -16.53 -18.61
C SER A 43 14.98 -15.71 -17.49
N PHE A 44 13.80 -15.15 -17.75
CA PHE A 44 13.01 -14.43 -16.75
C PHE A 44 12.53 -15.30 -15.57
N HIS A 45 12.86 -16.60 -15.55
CA HIS A 45 12.47 -17.52 -14.48
C HIS A 45 13.59 -17.97 -13.53
N ASP A 46 14.87 -17.67 -13.79
CA ASP A 46 15.98 -18.22 -12.97
C ASP A 46 16.89 -17.17 -12.31
N HIS A 47 16.57 -15.87 -12.41
CA HIS A 47 17.39 -14.79 -11.82
C HIS A 47 16.62 -13.86 -10.86
N ALA A 48 15.44 -14.26 -10.39
CA ALA A 48 14.72 -13.55 -9.34
C ALA A 48 15.30 -13.76 -7.92
N GLN A 49 16.45 -14.42 -7.77
CA GLN A 49 17.02 -14.78 -6.47
C GLN A 49 18.56 -14.68 -6.47
N GLU A 50 19.16 -13.51 -6.74
CA GLU A 50 20.52 -13.25 -6.22
C GLU A 50 21.04 -11.80 -6.26
N HIS A 51 20.18 -10.79 -6.43
CA HIS A 51 20.62 -9.41 -6.33
C HIS A 51 20.12 -8.76 -5.03
N GLN A 52 21.00 -8.84 -4.03
CA GLN A 52 21.04 -7.98 -2.83
C GLN A 52 19.85 -8.09 -1.87
N VAL A 53 19.52 -9.31 -1.43
CA VAL A 53 19.15 -9.43 -0.02
C VAL A 53 20.42 -9.07 0.75
N SER A 54 20.52 -7.80 1.14
CA SER A 54 21.49 -7.33 2.13
C SER A 54 21.55 -8.36 3.24
N LYS A 55 22.74 -8.66 3.77
CA LYS A 55 22.89 -9.49 4.98
C LYS A 55 22.03 -8.87 6.10
N LEU A 56 20.75 -9.23 6.15
CA LEU A 56 19.88 -8.91 7.25
C LEU A 56 20.48 -9.64 8.44
N ASP A 57 20.54 -8.96 9.58
CA ASP A 57 21.10 -9.55 10.79
C ASP A 57 20.52 -10.94 11.03
N PRO A 58 21.27 -11.92 11.56
CA PRO A 58 20.78 -13.28 11.81
C PRO A 58 19.48 -13.32 12.65
N VAL A 59 19.22 -12.26 13.43
CA VAL A 59 17.96 -12.03 14.16
C VAL A 59 16.76 -11.86 13.20
N MET A 60 16.94 -11.15 12.09
CA MET A 60 15.91 -10.94 11.06
C MET A 60 15.63 -12.20 10.25
N GLN A 61 16.61 -13.11 10.10
CA GLN A 61 16.43 -14.34 9.31
C GLN A 61 15.52 -15.37 9.99
N ASN A 62 15.33 -15.28 11.31
CA ASN A 62 14.48 -16.19 12.09
C ASN A 62 13.23 -15.49 12.66
N ALA A 63 13.02 -14.22 12.32
CA ALA A 63 11.85 -13.48 12.79
C ALA A 63 10.62 -13.91 11.96
N PRO A 64 9.44 -14.10 12.59
CA PRO A 64 8.21 -14.36 11.85
C PRO A 64 7.91 -13.21 10.89
N SER A 65 7.48 -13.51 9.67
CA SER A 65 7.02 -12.53 8.66
C SER A 65 5.86 -11.68 9.19
N PHE A 66 5.56 -10.57 8.50
CA PHE A 66 4.37 -9.78 8.84
C PHE A 66 3.10 -10.63 8.75
N TYR A 67 2.99 -11.43 7.68
CA TYR A 67 1.86 -12.34 7.45
C TYR A 67 1.63 -13.31 8.62
N GLU A 68 2.69 -13.96 9.12
CA GLU A 68 2.59 -14.93 10.22
C GLU A 68 2.10 -14.30 11.53
N ILE A 69 2.46 -13.04 11.80
CA ILE A 69 2.00 -12.32 13.00
C ILE A 69 0.57 -11.81 12.78
N ALA A 70 0.28 -11.20 11.64
CA ALA A 70 -1.02 -10.65 11.33
C ALA A 70 -2.11 -11.75 11.31
N ILE A 71 -1.83 -12.92 10.72
CA ILE A 71 -2.78 -14.04 10.70
C ILE A 71 -3.04 -14.60 12.10
N LYS A 72 -2.02 -14.61 12.97
CA LYS A 72 -2.15 -15.04 14.38
C LYS A 72 -3.10 -14.13 15.17
N HIS A 73 -3.07 -12.83 14.91
CA HIS A 73 -3.94 -11.85 15.57
C HIS A 73 -5.25 -11.61 14.84
N GLY A 74 -5.43 -12.20 13.66
CA GLY A 74 -6.70 -12.23 12.93
C GLY A 74 -7.11 -10.89 12.34
N THR A 75 -6.15 -10.04 11.97
CA THR A 75 -6.46 -8.77 11.27
C THR A 75 -6.77 -9.03 9.80
N ASP A 76 -7.79 -8.32 9.31
CA ASP A 76 -8.21 -8.27 7.91
C ASP A 76 -7.11 -7.88 6.91
N LYS A 77 -6.07 -7.16 7.35
CA LYS A 77 -4.86 -6.84 6.57
C LYS A 77 -4.28 -8.03 5.80
N VAL A 78 -4.47 -9.26 6.31
CA VAL A 78 -4.05 -10.50 5.65
C VAL A 78 -5.15 -11.56 5.49
N THR A 79 -6.31 -11.42 6.15
CA THR A 79 -7.43 -12.37 5.96
C THR A 79 -8.31 -12.00 4.77
N ASP A 80 -8.60 -10.70 4.64
CA ASP A 80 -9.51 -10.17 3.62
C ASP A 80 -8.71 -9.41 2.54
N HIS A 81 -7.57 -8.84 2.95
CA HIS A 81 -6.63 -8.11 2.12
C HIS A 81 -5.30 -8.85 1.94
N SER A 82 -4.36 -8.21 1.24
CA SER A 82 -3.02 -8.73 1.00
C SER A 82 -1.94 -7.68 1.27
N TYR A 83 -2.13 -6.89 2.33
CA TYR A 83 -1.23 -5.78 2.65
C TYR A 83 0.17 -6.23 3.06
N GLN A 84 0.37 -7.50 3.43
CA GLN A 84 1.70 -8.08 3.63
C GLN A 84 2.61 -7.88 2.41
N ASP A 85 2.07 -7.90 1.19
CA ASP A 85 2.84 -7.77 -0.05
C ASP A 85 3.47 -6.36 -0.17
N MET A 86 2.83 -5.35 0.42
CA MET A 86 3.36 -3.99 0.56
C MET A 86 4.26 -3.88 1.79
N TYR A 87 3.78 -4.31 2.95
CA TYR A 87 4.47 -4.13 4.22
C TYR A 87 5.83 -4.83 4.30
N GLU A 88 5.95 -6.04 3.74
CA GLU A 88 7.20 -6.80 3.78
C GLU A 88 8.33 -6.13 2.97
N ASN A 89 8.02 -5.22 2.04
CA ASN A 89 9.05 -4.48 1.30
C ASN A 89 9.71 -3.38 2.14
N TYR A 90 9.01 -2.84 3.15
CA TYR A 90 9.41 -1.60 3.82
C TYR A 90 9.60 -1.73 5.32
N LEU A 91 8.79 -2.55 5.99
CA LEU A 91 8.78 -2.66 7.44
C LEU A 91 9.93 -3.48 8.06
N PRO A 92 10.49 -4.53 7.41
CA PRO A 92 11.53 -5.34 8.05
C PRO A 92 12.75 -4.53 8.52
N ALA A 93 13.18 -3.54 7.75
CA ALA A 93 14.33 -2.70 8.10
C ALA A 93 14.09 -1.75 9.30
N LEU A 94 12.84 -1.64 9.77
CA LEU A 94 12.44 -0.84 10.92
C LEU A 94 12.19 -1.69 12.17
N ARG A 95 12.06 -3.02 12.01
CA ARG A 95 11.52 -3.95 13.01
C ARG A 95 12.00 -3.74 14.45
N TYR A 96 13.31 -3.65 14.63
CA TYR A 96 13.94 -3.57 15.96
C TYR A 96 14.38 -2.16 16.35
N LYS A 97 14.11 -1.15 15.52
CA LYS A 97 14.41 0.24 15.85
C LYS A 97 13.39 0.75 16.87
N LYS A 98 13.82 1.73 17.68
CA LYS A 98 12.87 2.57 18.40
C LYS A 98 12.15 3.42 17.36
N LEU A 99 10.84 3.23 17.24
CA LEU A 99 10.06 3.91 16.22
C LEU A 99 8.76 4.43 16.82
N LYS A 100 8.32 5.58 16.33
CA LYS A 100 7.03 6.17 16.67
C LYS A 100 6.06 5.92 15.54
N MET A 101 4.91 5.32 15.84
CA MET A 101 3.94 4.88 14.85
C MET A 101 2.54 5.39 15.19
N LEU A 102 1.80 5.81 14.16
CA LEU A 102 0.38 6.13 14.24
C LEU A 102 -0.38 5.19 13.30
N GLU A 103 -1.46 4.60 13.78
CA GLU A 103 -2.52 4.02 12.95
C GLU A 103 -3.81 4.81 13.17
N ILE A 104 -4.48 5.19 12.08
CA ILE A 104 -5.85 5.73 12.12
C ILE A 104 -6.78 4.54 11.92
N GLY A 105 -7.75 4.37 12.81
CA GLY A 105 -8.64 3.22 12.86
C GLY A 105 -8.19 2.20 13.90
N LEU A 106 -9.00 2.00 14.94
CA LEU A 106 -8.82 0.91 15.90
C LEU A 106 -9.62 -0.35 15.48
N GLY A 107 -10.51 -0.21 14.49
CA GLY A 107 -11.41 -1.27 14.01
C GLY A 107 -12.66 -1.42 14.88
N CYS A 108 -13.18 -0.32 15.43
CA CYS A 108 -14.36 -0.33 16.32
C CYS A 108 -15.65 -0.76 15.64
N ASP A 109 -15.72 -0.63 14.32
CA ASP A 109 -16.81 -1.07 13.45
C ASP A 109 -16.60 -2.48 12.85
N MET A 110 -15.46 -3.12 13.15
CA MET A 110 -15.16 -4.45 12.63
C MET A 110 -15.98 -5.53 13.31
N SER A 111 -16.42 -6.52 12.52
CA SER A 111 -17.27 -7.62 13.00
C SER A 111 -16.60 -8.52 14.04
N TYR A 112 -15.27 -8.59 14.01
CA TYR A 112 -14.44 -9.30 14.99
C TYR A 112 -14.02 -8.43 16.19
N GLY A 113 -14.42 -7.16 16.19
CA GLY A 113 -14.10 -6.18 17.21
C GLY A 113 -12.77 -5.45 16.98
N PRO A 114 -12.52 -4.37 17.73
CA PRO A 114 -11.32 -3.55 17.62
C PRO A 114 -10.04 -4.25 18.11
N GLY A 115 -8.89 -3.72 17.66
CA GLY A 115 -7.58 -3.99 18.24
C GLY A 115 -6.81 -5.19 17.64
N ALA A 116 -7.27 -5.80 16.55
CA ALA A 116 -6.51 -6.86 15.87
C ALA A 116 -5.15 -6.37 15.36
N SER A 117 -5.11 -5.18 14.74
CA SER A 117 -3.88 -4.53 14.31
C SER A 117 -3.00 -4.09 15.50
N TYR A 118 -3.59 -3.65 16.61
CA TYR A 118 -2.85 -3.30 17.84
C TYR A 118 -1.93 -4.44 18.31
N TYR A 119 -2.45 -5.67 18.44
CA TYR A 119 -1.62 -6.80 18.85
C TYR A 119 -0.58 -7.17 17.78
N THR A 120 -0.95 -7.04 16.51
CA THR A 120 -0.04 -7.25 15.37
C THR A 120 1.15 -6.31 15.44
N TRP A 121 0.93 -5.00 15.65
CA TRP A 121 2.00 -4.01 15.69
C TRP A 121 2.90 -4.15 16.91
N LEU A 122 2.34 -4.44 18.08
CA LEU A 122 3.16 -4.68 19.29
C LEU A 122 4.07 -5.91 19.17
N GLU A 123 3.61 -6.96 18.50
CA GLU A 123 4.43 -8.16 18.27
C GLU A 123 5.43 -7.95 17.12
N TYR A 124 5.03 -7.24 16.06
CA TYR A 124 5.91 -6.99 14.91
C TYR A 124 7.02 -6.01 15.25
N PHE A 125 6.70 -4.91 15.96
CA PHE A 125 7.63 -3.85 16.36
C PHE A 125 7.80 -3.80 17.89
N PRO A 126 8.70 -4.61 18.48
CA PRO A 126 8.82 -4.73 19.93
C PRO A 126 9.27 -3.44 20.66
N ASN A 127 9.74 -2.42 19.92
CA ASN A 127 10.21 -1.14 20.46
C ASN A 127 9.36 0.05 19.97
N VAL A 128 8.10 -0.19 19.58
CA VAL A 128 7.19 0.84 19.08
C VAL A 128 6.65 1.73 20.19
N ASP A 129 6.59 3.04 19.92
CA ASP A 129 5.71 3.99 20.61
C ASP A 129 4.47 4.18 19.73
N LEU A 130 3.40 3.45 20.07
CA LEU A 130 2.23 3.25 19.20
C LEU A 130 1.07 4.18 19.58
N TYR A 131 0.50 4.82 18.57
CA TYR A 131 -0.65 5.71 18.68
C TYR A 131 -1.79 5.22 17.79
N PHE A 132 -3.01 5.41 18.28
CA PHE A 132 -4.23 5.23 17.50
C PHE A 132 -5.04 6.52 17.48
N ILE A 133 -5.64 6.82 16.32
CA ILE A 133 -6.77 7.76 16.22
C ILE A 133 -8.03 6.95 15.91
N GLU A 134 -9.07 7.11 16.71
CA GLU A 134 -10.35 6.41 16.53
C GLU A 134 -11.52 7.40 16.68
N TYR A 135 -12.47 7.39 15.74
CA TYR A 135 -13.57 8.36 15.74
C TYR A 135 -14.71 7.94 16.67
N ASP A 136 -14.92 6.64 16.91
CA ASP A 136 -15.89 6.15 17.89
C ASP A 136 -15.36 6.40 19.32
N ALA A 137 -15.80 7.50 19.91
CA ALA A 137 -15.42 7.92 21.26
C ALA A 137 -15.72 6.86 22.33
N ASN A 138 -16.86 6.19 22.24
CA ASN A 138 -17.26 5.21 23.26
C ASN A 138 -16.40 3.95 23.16
N CYS A 139 -16.09 3.52 21.94
CA CYS A 139 -15.21 2.39 21.71
C CYS A 139 -13.77 2.70 22.13
N ALA A 140 -13.25 3.86 21.71
CA ALA A 140 -11.91 4.33 22.07
C ALA A 140 -11.72 4.41 23.60
N GLU A 141 -12.68 5.00 24.33
CA GLU A 141 -12.64 5.09 25.80
C GLU A 141 -12.63 3.69 26.45
N GLN A 142 -13.48 2.78 25.98
CA GLN A 142 -13.53 1.40 26.49
C GLN A 142 -12.25 0.61 26.25
N TRP A 143 -11.48 0.96 25.23
CA TRP A 143 -10.25 0.29 24.85
C TRP A 143 -8.98 0.93 25.39
N ALA A 144 -9.02 2.22 25.74
CA ALA A 144 -7.89 2.92 26.35
C ALA A 144 -7.39 2.21 27.62
N ASP A 145 -8.31 1.74 28.47
CA ASP A 145 -7.95 1.00 29.70
C ASP A 145 -7.43 -0.42 29.42
N LYS A 146 -7.74 -0.99 28.26
CA LYS A 146 -7.36 -2.37 27.88
C LYS A 146 -6.04 -2.44 27.12
N THR A 147 -5.51 -1.30 26.67
CA THR A 147 -4.36 -1.23 25.76
C THR A 147 -3.23 -0.42 26.39
N THR A 148 -2.45 -1.05 27.25
CA THR A 148 -1.30 -0.39 27.90
C THR A 148 -0.10 -0.18 26.98
N GLY A 149 -0.09 -0.83 25.81
CA GLY A 149 1.00 -0.73 24.83
C GLY A 149 0.83 0.37 23.78
N ALA A 150 -0.29 1.10 23.78
CA ALA A 150 -0.54 2.19 22.85
C ALA A 150 -1.27 3.35 23.51
N THR A 151 -1.15 4.54 22.90
CA THR A 151 -1.97 5.70 23.24
C THR A 151 -3.14 5.77 22.27
N ILE A 152 -4.38 5.69 22.76
CA ILE A 152 -5.59 5.82 21.94
C ILE A 152 -6.14 7.25 22.09
N ILE A 153 -6.36 7.92 20.96
CA ILE A 153 -6.89 9.28 20.90
C ILE A 153 -8.22 9.25 20.14
N THR A 154 -9.26 9.80 20.75
CA THR A 154 -10.54 9.99 20.07
C THR A 154 -10.51 11.19 19.13
N GLY A 155 -10.86 10.99 17.88
CA GLY A 155 -11.12 12.06 16.92
C GLY A 155 -11.32 11.60 15.48
N ASP A 156 -11.82 12.50 14.64
CA ASP A 156 -12.10 12.22 13.23
C ASP A 156 -10.91 12.64 12.36
N GLN A 157 -10.42 11.71 11.55
CA GLN A 157 -9.33 11.97 10.60
C GLN A 157 -9.72 12.99 9.50
N GLY A 158 -11.02 13.20 9.27
CA GLY A 158 -11.55 14.22 8.36
C GLY A 158 -11.53 15.63 8.96
N ASP A 159 -11.27 15.78 10.27
CA ASP A 159 -11.22 17.08 10.93
C ASP A 159 -9.78 17.61 11.00
N ALA A 160 -9.47 18.54 10.10
CA ALA A 160 -8.19 19.25 10.07
C ALA A 160 -7.82 19.92 11.40
N VAL A 161 -8.79 20.48 12.14
CA VAL A 161 -8.54 21.16 13.41
C VAL A 161 -8.12 20.15 14.47
N PHE A 162 -8.80 19.01 14.52
CA PHE A 162 -8.41 17.89 15.37
C PHE A 162 -6.99 17.40 15.03
N LEU A 163 -6.66 17.20 13.76
CA LEU A 163 -5.33 16.71 13.37
C LEU A 163 -4.21 17.69 13.75
N GLU A 164 -4.42 19.00 13.61
CA GLU A 164 -3.44 19.99 14.10
C GLU A 164 -3.30 19.94 15.63
N LYS A 165 -4.41 19.79 16.36
CA LYS A 165 -4.40 19.64 17.82
C LYS A 165 -3.65 18.37 18.23
N PHE A 166 -3.93 17.24 17.59
CA PHE A 166 -3.24 15.97 17.82
C PHE A 166 -1.72 16.12 17.65
N MET A 167 -1.26 16.71 16.54
CA MET A 167 0.16 16.96 16.31
C MET A 167 0.77 17.92 17.34
N SER A 168 0.00 18.86 17.87
CA SER A 168 0.45 19.79 18.92
C SER A 168 0.59 19.10 20.27
N GLU A 169 -0.29 18.17 20.61
CA GLU A 169 -0.35 17.51 21.93
C GLU A 169 0.58 16.29 22.01
N HIS A 170 0.62 15.50 20.93
CA HIS A 170 1.37 14.23 20.88
C HIS A 170 2.66 14.34 20.08
N GLY A 171 2.94 15.50 19.49
CA GLY A 171 4.14 15.78 18.71
C GLY A 171 4.08 15.23 17.29
N LYS A 172 5.18 15.47 16.57
CA LYS A 172 5.39 15.04 15.18
C LYS A 172 6.42 13.90 15.16
N ASP A 173 7.06 13.72 14.01
CA ASP A 173 8.18 12.80 13.78
C ASP A 173 7.82 11.31 13.91
N PHE A 174 6.64 10.95 13.40
CA PHE A 174 6.26 9.54 13.22
C PHE A 174 7.13 8.90 12.14
N ASP A 175 7.76 7.78 12.46
CA ASP A 175 8.50 6.97 11.50
C ASP A 175 7.54 6.29 10.52
N ILE A 176 6.35 5.90 11.00
CA ILE A 176 5.28 5.28 10.22
C ILE A 176 3.94 5.92 10.59
N ILE A 177 3.14 6.27 9.59
CA ILE A 177 1.71 6.55 9.75
C ILE A 177 0.94 5.59 8.85
N ILE A 178 -0.12 4.95 9.34
CA ILE A 178 -1.05 4.12 8.58
C ILE A 178 -2.43 4.74 8.67
N ASP A 179 -3.07 4.95 7.53
CA ASP A 179 -4.45 5.37 7.41
C ASP A 179 -5.33 4.18 7.02
N ASP A 180 -5.98 3.62 8.04
CA ASP A 180 -6.88 2.47 8.00
C ASP A 180 -8.20 2.82 8.72
N GLY A 181 -8.66 4.06 8.54
CA GLY A 181 -9.80 4.61 9.28
C GLY A 181 -11.13 4.51 8.54
N GLY A 182 -11.82 5.62 8.30
CA GLY A 182 -13.18 5.60 7.73
C GLY A 182 -13.25 5.46 6.21
N HIS A 183 -12.11 5.57 5.52
CA HIS A 183 -11.92 5.40 4.07
C HIS A 183 -12.79 6.28 3.14
N THR A 184 -13.51 7.28 3.66
CA THR A 184 -14.19 8.24 2.78
C THR A 184 -13.16 9.08 2.03
N MET A 185 -13.52 9.55 0.83
CA MET A 185 -12.57 10.31 -0.01
C MET A 185 -12.06 11.57 0.68
N GLU A 186 -12.91 12.23 1.48
CA GLU A 186 -12.55 13.41 2.25
C GLU A 186 -11.63 13.08 3.43
N GLN A 187 -11.93 12.00 4.16
CA GLN A 187 -11.11 11.54 5.27
C GLN A 187 -9.69 11.21 4.83
N GLN A 188 -9.51 10.34 3.83
CA GLN A 188 -8.18 9.93 3.34
C GLN A 188 -7.37 11.09 2.76
N GLN A 189 -8.02 12.02 2.04
CA GLN A 189 -7.33 13.21 1.50
C GLN A 189 -6.92 14.18 2.61
N THR A 190 -7.77 14.37 3.63
CA THR A 190 -7.52 15.31 4.72
C THR A 190 -6.43 14.80 5.66
N SER A 191 -6.52 13.55 6.10
CA SER A 191 -5.52 12.90 6.95
C SER A 191 -4.14 12.93 6.29
N LEU A 192 -4.02 12.47 5.03
CA LEU A 192 -2.73 12.49 4.33
C LEU A 192 -2.17 13.92 4.25
N LYS A 193 -2.99 14.88 3.82
CA LYS A 193 -2.56 16.28 3.67
C LYS A 193 -2.04 16.89 4.98
N HIS A 194 -2.71 16.62 6.09
CA HIS A 194 -2.38 17.22 7.39
C HIS A 194 -1.26 16.45 8.10
N LEU A 195 -1.37 15.14 8.18
CA LEU A 195 -0.43 14.27 8.90
C LEU A 195 0.88 14.06 8.14
N TRP A 196 0.98 14.39 6.85
CA TRP A 196 2.26 14.40 6.13
C TRP A 196 3.33 15.25 6.83
N LYS A 197 2.92 16.34 7.49
CA LYS A 197 3.80 17.20 8.30
C LYS A 197 4.33 16.49 9.54
N ALA A 198 3.63 15.47 10.04
CA ALA A 198 4.00 14.66 11.18
C ALA A 198 4.89 13.47 10.78
N VAL A 199 4.91 13.07 9.50
CA VAL A 199 5.84 12.07 9.00
C VAL A 199 7.26 12.62 9.11
N LYS A 200 8.13 11.85 9.76
CA LYS A 200 9.55 12.15 9.94
C LYS A 200 10.28 12.11 8.60
N PRO A 201 11.36 12.89 8.39
CA PRO A 201 12.25 12.67 7.26
C PRO A 201 12.76 11.22 7.19
N GLY A 202 12.56 10.56 6.05
CA GLY A 202 12.83 9.12 5.88
C GLY A 202 11.73 8.19 6.36
N GLY A 203 10.63 8.75 6.89
CA GLY A 203 9.43 8.01 7.32
C GLY A 203 8.46 7.75 6.17
N ILE A 204 7.43 6.98 6.47
CA ILE A 204 6.47 6.45 5.49
C ILE A 204 5.05 6.70 5.96
N TYR A 205 4.18 7.13 5.06
CA TYR A 205 2.73 7.13 5.26
C TYR A 205 2.12 6.02 4.39
N PHE A 206 1.28 5.17 4.95
CA PHE A 206 0.48 4.20 4.20
C PHE A 206 -0.98 4.61 4.21
N CYS A 207 -1.67 4.41 3.10
CA CYS A 207 -3.12 4.58 2.98
C CYS A 207 -3.71 3.28 2.46
N GLU A 208 -4.49 2.60 3.31
CA GLU A 208 -5.18 1.34 3.02
C GLU A 208 -6.56 1.60 2.37
N ASP A 209 -7.19 0.54 1.91
CA ASP A 209 -8.56 0.51 1.36
C ASP A 209 -8.84 1.45 0.20
N LEU A 210 -7.89 1.60 -0.72
CA LEU A 210 -8.01 2.50 -1.87
C LEU A 210 -9.08 2.09 -2.90
N GLN A 211 -9.57 0.85 -2.86
CA GLN A 211 -10.71 0.40 -3.68
C GLN A 211 -12.00 1.18 -3.38
N THR A 212 -12.13 1.75 -2.17
CA THR A 212 -13.25 2.64 -1.79
C THR A 212 -13.35 3.86 -2.70
N SER A 213 -12.26 4.24 -3.40
CA SER A 213 -12.28 5.24 -4.48
C SER A 213 -13.28 4.93 -5.59
N TYR A 214 -13.68 3.67 -5.75
CA TYR A 214 -14.63 3.23 -6.76
C TYR A 214 -16.03 2.92 -6.18
N TRP A 215 -16.25 3.17 -4.89
CA TRP A 215 -17.49 2.81 -4.19
C TRP A 215 -18.28 4.06 -3.78
N ASP A 216 -19.55 4.10 -4.17
CA ASP A 216 -20.42 5.26 -3.96
C ASP A 216 -20.66 5.58 -2.47
N ASN A 217 -20.74 4.57 -1.60
CA ASN A 217 -20.99 4.73 -0.17
C ASN A 217 -19.82 5.38 0.58
N TYR A 218 -18.62 5.44 -0.01
CA TYR A 218 -17.46 6.15 0.53
C TYR A 218 -17.21 7.50 -0.16
N GLY A 219 -18.16 7.95 -0.99
CA GLY A 219 -18.05 9.17 -1.79
C GLY A 219 -17.15 9.00 -3.02
N GLY A 220 -16.78 7.77 -3.37
CA GLY A 220 -16.05 7.42 -4.59
C GLY A 220 -16.97 7.27 -5.80
N GLY A 221 -16.48 6.57 -6.84
CA GLY A 221 -17.30 6.10 -7.95
C GLY A 221 -18.12 7.20 -8.65
N SER A 222 -19.41 6.95 -8.81
CA SER A 222 -20.34 7.86 -9.48
C SER A 222 -20.67 9.10 -8.64
N VAL A 223 -20.60 8.98 -7.31
CA VAL A 223 -20.81 10.09 -6.37
C VAL A 223 -19.73 11.16 -6.54
N ALA A 224 -18.45 10.75 -6.56
CA ALA A 224 -17.33 11.67 -6.79
C ALA A 224 -17.51 12.47 -8.08
N VAL A 225 -17.86 11.79 -9.18
CA VAL A 225 -18.08 12.41 -10.49
C VAL A 225 -19.23 13.41 -10.45
N LYS A 226 -20.37 13.03 -9.86
CA LYS A 226 -21.56 13.88 -9.78
C LYS A 226 -21.30 15.14 -8.94
N GLU A 227 -20.52 15.03 -7.88
CA GLU A 227 -20.17 16.14 -7.00
C GLU A 227 -19.00 16.99 -7.52
N GLY A 228 -18.37 16.57 -8.62
CA GLY A 228 -17.14 17.21 -9.12
C GLY A 228 -15.97 17.10 -8.14
N LYS A 229 -16.03 16.13 -7.23
CA LYS A 229 -14.98 15.83 -6.26
C LYS A 229 -14.00 14.82 -6.84
N ARG A 230 -12.82 14.77 -6.24
CA ARG A 230 -11.79 13.78 -6.59
C ARG A 230 -11.88 12.59 -5.64
N THR A 231 -11.68 11.41 -6.20
CA THR A 231 -11.43 10.20 -5.39
C THR A 231 -10.00 10.23 -4.84
N MET A 232 -9.70 9.37 -3.86
CA MET A 232 -8.35 9.26 -3.32
C MET A 232 -7.36 8.78 -4.40
N MET A 233 -7.74 7.82 -5.25
CA MET A 233 -6.90 7.41 -6.38
C MET A 233 -6.62 8.55 -7.39
N GLN A 234 -7.62 9.41 -7.66
CA GLN A 234 -7.40 10.59 -8.50
C GLN A 234 -6.49 11.62 -7.81
N TYR A 235 -6.61 11.76 -6.49
CA TYR A 235 -5.75 12.62 -5.68
C TYR A 235 -4.29 12.15 -5.73
N ILE A 236 -4.05 10.85 -5.58
CA ILE A 236 -2.73 10.20 -5.68
C ILE A 236 -2.12 10.44 -7.07
N HIS A 237 -2.87 10.26 -8.15
CA HIS A 237 -2.37 10.53 -9.50
C HIS A 237 -1.88 11.98 -9.66
N LEU A 238 -2.61 12.95 -9.09
CA LEU A 238 -2.18 14.35 -9.13
C LEU A 238 -0.94 14.60 -8.26
N LEU A 239 -0.78 13.90 -7.14
CA LEU A 239 0.47 13.94 -6.37
C LEU A 239 1.66 13.39 -7.17
N ILE A 240 1.47 12.31 -7.93
CA ILE A 240 2.50 11.78 -8.84
C ILE A 240 2.88 12.82 -9.90
N GLU A 241 1.90 13.50 -10.51
CA GLU A 241 2.18 14.62 -11.43
C GLU A 241 2.97 15.74 -10.75
N ASP A 242 2.58 16.09 -9.51
CA ASP A 242 3.18 17.17 -8.73
C ASP A 242 4.63 16.88 -8.36
N ILE A 243 4.98 15.64 -7.98
CA ILE A 243 6.38 15.27 -7.68
C ILE A 243 7.24 15.11 -8.95
N THR A 244 6.62 14.84 -10.10
CA THR A 244 7.35 14.55 -11.36
C THR A 244 7.76 15.81 -12.13
N TYR A 245 6.81 16.71 -12.37
CA TYR A 245 7.00 17.80 -13.34
C TYR A 245 6.68 19.20 -12.79
N GLY A 246 5.75 19.32 -11.83
CA GLY A 246 5.43 20.58 -11.15
C GLY A 246 4.91 21.67 -12.11
N PRO A 247 3.60 21.70 -12.37
CA PRO A 247 2.78 22.71 -11.68
C PRO A 247 1.88 22.04 -10.66
N ARG A 248 1.88 22.56 -9.42
CA ARG A 248 1.11 21.97 -8.30
C ARG A 248 -0.39 21.94 -8.62
N ARG A 249 -0.92 20.73 -8.80
CA ARG A 249 -2.33 20.42 -9.10
C ARG A 249 -3.15 20.22 -7.84
N VAL A 250 -2.49 19.87 -6.74
CA VAL A 250 -3.08 19.80 -5.40
C VAL A 250 -2.40 20.78 -4.47
N GLN A 251 -3.17 21.38 -3.56
CA GLN A 251 -2.62 22.16 -2.46
C GLN A 251 -2.12 21.20 -1.38
N PHE A 252 -0.86 20.79 -1.51
CA PHE A 252 -0.20 19.86 -0.61
C PHE A 252 1.08 20.48 -0.07
N GLU A 253 1.15 20.65 1.24
CA GLU A 253 2.34 21.23 1.90
C GLU A 253 3.45 20.18 1.94
N GLN A 254 4.71 20.60 1.73
CA GLN A 254 5.89 19.71 1.75
C GLN A 254 5.84 18.58 0.71
N VAL A 255 5.14 18.77 -0.42
CA VAL A 255 5.13 17.80 -1.54
C VAL A 255 6.52 17.64 -2.17
N ASP A 256 7.39 18.64 -2.08
CA ASP A 256 8.80 18.56 -2.49
C ASP A 256 9.64 17.58 -1.65
N GLN A 257 9.15 17.25 -0.45
CA GLN A 257 9.75 16.22 0.41
C GLN A 257 9.20 14.82 0.11
N MET A 258 8.17 14.68 -0.72
CA MET A 258 7.67 13.37 -1.16
C MET A 258 8.54 12.87 -2.31
N VAL A 259 9.33 11.82 -2.06
CA VAL A 259 10.33 11.33 -3.02
C VAL A 259 9.76 10.34 -4.02
N HIS A 260 8.83 9.49 -3.59
CA HIS A 260 8.08 8.58 -4.45
C HIS A 260 6.79 8.15 -3.75
N ILE A 261 5.90 7.58 -4.56
CA ILE A 261 4.67 6.91 -4.13
C ILE A 261 4.73 5.52 -4.74
N ASP A 262 4.52 4.48 -3.92
CA ASP A 262 4.41 3.10 -4.37
C ASP A 262 3.02 2.57 -4.06
N CYS A 263 2.38 1.94 -5.03
CA CYS A 263 0.99 1.50 -4.93
C CYS A 263 0.87 0.03 -5.29
N GLY A 264 0.29 -0.73 -4.36
CA GLY A 264 -0.09 -2.11 -4.54
C GLY A 264 -1.59 -2.24 -4.79
N ARG A 265 -2.09 -3.47 -4.63
CA ARG A 265 -3.53 -3.70 -4.59
C ARG A 265 -4.07 -3.08 -3.29
N GLU A 266 -4.98 -2.12 -3.42
CA GLU A 266 -5.77 -1.55 -2.32
C GLU A 266 -4.97 -0.69 -1.32
N VAL A 267 -3.64 -0.55 -1.46
CA VAL A 267 -2.79 0.25 -0.56
C VAL A 267 -1.73 1.04 -1.33
N CYS A 268 -1.40 2.26 -0.86
CA CYS A 268 -0.22 3.00 -1.32
C CYS A 268 0.64 3.48 -0.14
N GLY A 269 1.95 3.45 -0.33
CA GLY A 269 2.96 4.09 0.52
C GLY A 269 3.43 5.42 -0.09
N PHE A 270 3.59 6.44 0.76
CA PHE A 270 4.13 7.75 0.43
C PHE A 270 5.41 7.97 1.23
N PHE A 271 6.51 8.27 0.55
CA PHE A 271 7.85 8.21 1.14
C PHE A 271 8.45 9.59 1.29
N LYS A 272 8.85 9.93 2.52
CA LYS A 272 9.41 11.24 2.83
C LYS A 272 10.92 11.22 2.71
N ARG A 273 11.49 12.24 2.05
CA ARG A 273 12.93 12.42 1.85
C ARG A 273 13.69 12.31 3.17
N GLY A 274 14.79 11.56 3.18
CA GLY A 274 15.64 11.41 4.36
C GLY A 274 16.54 12.63 4.60
N LEU A 275 16.93 12.89 5.86
CA LEU A 275 17.86 14.00 6.19
C LEU A 275 19.22 13.89 5.48
N LYS A 276 19.75 12.66 5.31
CA LYS A 276 21.02 12.43 4.60
C LYS A 276 20.98 12.84 3.12
N GLU A 277 19.78 12.91 2.53
CA GLU A 277 19.56 13.33 1.15
C GLU A 277 19.29 14.85 1.05
N LEU A 278 19.12 15.53 2.18
CA LEU A 278 18.97 16.99 2.29
C LEU A 278 20.31 17.72 2.50
N GLY A 279 21.43 16.99 2.53
CA GLY A 279 22.78 17.58 2.69
C GLY A 279 23.06 18.12 4.10
N ALA A 280 22.34 17.63 5.12
CA ALA A 280 22.52 17.98 6.53
C ALA A 280 23.31 16.91 7.30
#